data_AF-X1R012-F1
#
_entry.id   AF-X1R012-F1
#
_cell.length_a   1.000
_cell.length_b   1.000
_cell.length_c   1.000
_cell.angle_alpha   90.00
_cell.angle_beta   90.00
_cell.angle_gamma   90.00
#
_symmetry.space_group_name_H-M   'P 1'
#
loop_
_entity.id
_entity.type
_entity.pdbx_description
1 polymer ?
#
loop_
_entity_poly.entity_id
_entity_poly.type
_entity_poly.pdbx_seq_one_letter_code
_entity_poly.pdbx_strand_id
1 'polypeptide(L)'
;VKEGKIRIEAITNRSKVDDFLTELEKKGIKASIGSIGYDFKPTLLTQRQNEILNVAYKNGYFDIPRKISLTEFANNLNISKSALSETLRRIFKRLSDNYLKSNN
;
A
#
# COMPACT_ATOMS: atom_id res chain seq x y z
N VAL A 1 9.89 22.30 -12.58
CA VAL A 1 11.14 23.08 -12.51
C VAL A 1 10.80 24.44 -11.92
N LYS A 2 11.21 24.72 -10.68
CA LYS A 2 11.17 26.08 -10.10
C LYS A 2 12.62 26.51 -9.90
N GLU A 3 12.97 27.72 -10.29
CA GLU A 3 14.32 28.30 -10.12
C GLU A 3 15.46 27.46 -10.75
N GLY A 4 15.21 26.76 -11.86
CA GLY A 4 16.23 25.94 -12.53
C GLY A 4 16.62 24.65 -11.78
N LYS A 5 15.89 24.28 -10.72
CA LYS A 5 16.11 23.03 -9.97
C LYS A 5 15.05 21.98 -10.30
N ILE A 6 15.48 20.72 -10.29
CA ILE A 6 14.63 19.53 -10.43
C ILE A 6 14.78 18.69 -9.18
N ARG A 7 13.66 18.21 -8.63
CA ARG A 7 13.63 17.18 -7.59
C ARG A 7 13.16 15.88 -8.25
N ILE A 8 13.89 14.80 -8.03
CA ILE A 8 13.60 13.46 -8.56
C ILE A 8 13.46 12.53 -7.35
N GLU A 9 12.43 11.70 -7.37
CA GLU A 9 12.26 10.60 -6.43
C GLU A 9 12.34 9.29 -7.21
N ALA A 10 13.17 8.35 -6.76
CA ALA A 10 13.40 7.09 -7.45
C ALA A 10 13.57 5.96 -6.43
N ILE A 11 13.01 4.78 -6.76
CA ILE A 11 13.22 3.54 -6.01
C ILE A 11 14.22 2.71 -6.79
N THR A 12 15.44 2.58 -6.25
CA THR A 12 16.53 1.88 -6.92
C THR A 12 17.58 1.41 -5.91
N ASN A 13 18.57 0.65 -6.36
CA ASN A 13 19.70 0.25 -5.53
C ASN A 13 20.79 1.33 -5.50
N ARG A 14 21.69 1.23 -4.51
CA ARG A 14 22.75 2.22 -4.28
C ARG A 14 23.66 2.41 -5.49
N SER A 15 24.06 1.32 -6.16
CA SER A 15 24.94 1.37 -7.34
C SER A 15 24.33 2.22 -8.46
N LYS A 16 23.03 2.08 -8.74
CA LYS A 16 22.35 2.89 -9.75
C LYS A 16 22.24 4.37 -9.38
N VAL A 17 22.16 4.70 -8.09
CA VAL A 17 22.23 6.10 -7.63
C VAL A 17 23.62 6.67 -7.86
N ASP A 18 24.66 5.92 -7.50
CA ASP A 18 26.05 6.37 -7.65
C ASP A 18 26.43 6.54 -9.14
N ASP A 19 25.99 5.61 -10.01
CA ASP A 19 26.13 5.72 -11.47
C ASP A 19 25.47 7.00 -12.01
N PHE A 20 24.23 7.27 -11.58
CA PHE A 20 23.45 8.43 -12.01
C PHE A 20 24.10 9.76 -11.56
N LEU A 21 24.55 9.84 -10.31
CA LEU A 21 25.25 11.03 -9.80
C LEU A 21 26.55 11.30 -10.57
N THR A 22 27.29 10.23 -10.88
CA THR A 22 28.51 10.31 -11.69
C THR A 22 28.22 10.84 -13.10
N GLU A 23 27.14 10.39 -13.74
CA GLU A 23 26.74 10.91 -15.05
C GLU A 23 26.31 12.39 -15.01
N LEU A 24 25.62 12.82 -13.95
CA LEU A 24 25.24 14.21 -13.77
C LEU A 24 26.47 15.10 -13.59
N GLU A 25 27.43 14.66 -12.77
CA GLU A 25 28.69 15.37 -12.56
C GLU A 25 29.49 15.52 -13.86
N LYS A 26 29.58 14.45 -14.67
CA LYS A 26 30.20 14.49 -16.01
C LYS A 26 29.53 15.48 -16.96
N LYS A 27 28.24 15.73 -16.79
CA LYS A 27 27.47 16.73 -17.57
C LYS A 27 27.51 18.12 -16.95
N GLY A 28 28.28 18.35 -15.88
CA GLY A 28 28.36 19.63 -15.17
C GLY A 28 27.11 19.97 -14.35
N ILE A 29 26.24 18.99 -14.10
CA ILE A 29 24.99 19.17 -13.35
C ILE A 29 25.28 18.93 -11.87
N LYS A 30 25.14 19.98 -11.06
CA LYS A 30 25.24 19.87 -9.60
C LYS A 30 24.02 19.15 -9.05
N ALA A 31 24.25 18.01 -8.40
CA ALA A 31 23.21 17.22 -7.74
C ALA A 31 23.59 16.96 -6.28
N SER A 32 22.59 16.86 -5.41
CA SER A 32 22.75 16.43 -4.03
C SER A 32 21.61 15.49 -3.65
N ILE A 33 21.91 14.52 -2.79
CA ILE A 33 20.90 13.61 -2.25
C ILE A 33 20.18 14.32 -1.11
N GLY A 34 18.87 14.54 -1.26
CA GLY A 34 18.05 15.15 -0.21
C GLY A 34 17.65 14.18 0.90
N SER A 35 17.34 12.93 0.55
CA SER A 35 16.96 11.89 1.51
C SER A 35 17.21 10.50 0.92
N ILE A 36 17.61 9.55 1.76
CA ILE A 36 17.66 8.11 1.43
C ILE A 36 16.76 7.41 2.43
N GLY A 37 15.82 6.62 1.92
CA GLY A 37 14.98 5.74 2.70
C GLY A 37 14.93 4.37 2.06
N TYR A 38 14.54 3.37 2.85
CA TYR A 38 14.08 2.12 2.29
C TYR A 38 12.68 2.33 1.73
N ASP A 39 12.41 1.81 0.53
CA ASP A 39 11.02 1.60 0.08
C ASP A 39 10.44 0.40 0.83
N PHE A 40 10.35 0.54 2.14
CA PHE A 40 9.52 -0.32 2.96
C PHE A 40 8.17 0.36 3.00
N LYS A 41 7.31 0.06 2.04
CA LYS A 41 5.89 0.34 2.20
C LYS A 41 5.35 -0.65 3.22
N PRO A 42 5.11 -0.27 4.48
CA PRO A 42 4.42 -1.16 5.39
C PRO A 42 3.11 -1.55 4.71
N THR A 43 2.87 -2.86 4.60
CA THR A 43 1.63 -3.34 4.02
C THR A 43 0.49 -2.83 4.90
N LEU A 44 -0.45 -2.10 4.27
CA LEU A 44 -1.58 -1.50 4.99
C LEU A 44 -2.33 -2.57 5.80
N LEU A 45 -2.50 -3.75 5.21
CA LEU A 45 -3.12 -4.91 5.81
C LEU A 45 -2.10 -6.04 5.99
N THR A 46 -2.28 -6.84 7.05
CA THR A 46 -1.52 -8.10 7.16
C THR A 46 -1.86 -9.03 6.00
N GLN A 47 -1.02 -10.02 5.71
CA GLN A 47 -1.29 -11.01 4.66
C GLN A 47 -2.68 -11.64 4.82
N ARG A 48 -3.02 -12.10 6.04
CA ARG A 48 -4.33 -12.70 6.33
C ARG A 48 -5.50 -11.72 6.11
N GLN A 49 -5.31 -10.45 6.46
CA GLN A 49 -6.32 -9.41 6.25
C GLN A 49 -6.53 -9.13 4.75
N ASN A 50 -5.45 -9.08 3.97
CA ASN A 50 -5.51 -8.95 2.51
C ASN A 50 -6.23 -10.14 1.87
N GLU A 51 -5.92 -11.37 2.29
CA GLU A 51 -6.60 -12.57 1.83
C GLU A 51 -8.11 -12.51 2.09
N ILE A 52 -8.51 -12.19 3.33
CA ILE A 52 -9.93 -12.07 3.71
C ILE A 52 -10.62 -10.99 2.88
N LEU A 53 -10.01 -9.81 2.72
CA LEU A 53 -10.57 -8.73 1.92
C LEU A 53 -10.75 -9.15 0.44
N ASN A 54 -9.75 -9.82 -0.12
CA ASN A 54 -9.77 -10.30 -1.50
C ASN A 54 -10.87 -11.35 -1.72
N VAL A 55 -10.99 -12.32 -0.81
CA VAL A 55 -12.04 -13.36 -0.87
C VAL A 55 -13.43 -12.73 -0.66
N ALA A 56 -13.57 -11.77 0.25
CA ALA A 56 -14.82 -11.04 0.45
C ALA A 56 -15.25 -10.32 -0.85
N TYR A 57 -14.32 -9.61 -1.49
CA TYR A 57 -14.56 -8.91 -2.75
C TYR A 57 -14.97 -9.88 -3.87
N LYS A 58 -14.18 -10.94 -4.09
CA LYS A 58 -14.45 -11.93 -5.15
C LYS A 58 -15.79 -12.66 -4.99
N ASN A 59 -16.20 -12.94 -3.76
CA ASN A 59 -17.46 -13.62 -3.48
C ASN A 59 -18.66 -12.66 -3.42
N GLY A 60 -18.48 -11.37 -3.75
CA GLY A 60 -19.58 -10.39 -3.76
C GLY A 60 -20.14 -10.08 -2.38
N TYR A 61 -19.33 -10.17 -1.32
CA TYR A 61 -19.72 -9.74 0.03
C TYR A 61 -20.03 -8.24 0.09
N PHE A 62 -19.41 -7.46 -0.80
CA PHE A 62 -19.61 -6.01 -0.95
C PHE A 62 -20.61 -5.62 -2.05
N ASP A 63 -21.16 -6.59 -2.77
CA ASP A 63 -22.11 -6.32 -3.86
C ASP A 63 -23.46 -5.83 -3.29
N ILE A 64 -24.23 -5.14 -4.12
CA ILE A 64 -25.59 -4.69 -3.81
C ILE A 64 -26.53 -5.27 -4.90
N PRO A 65 -27.38 -6.26 -4.58
CA PRO A 65 -27.47 -6.99 -3.30
C PRO A 65 -26.24 -7.88 -3.03
N ARG A 66 -25.98 -8.19 -1.75
CA ARG A 66 -24.85 -9.06 -1.38
C ARG A 66 -25.04 -10.46 -1.93
N LYS A 67 -23.99 -11.03 -2.52
CA LYS A 67 -24.00 -12.41 -3.06
C LYS A 67 -23.66 -13.47 -2.02
N ILE A 68 -23.02 -13.08 -0.91
CA ILE A 68 -22.69 -13.98 0.20
C ILE A 68 -22.95 -13.28 1.53
N SER A 69 -23.53 -14.00 2.48
CA SER A 69 -23.72 -13.52 3.85
C SER A 69 -22.43 -13.63 4.68
N LEU A 70 -22.36 -12.89 5.79
CA LEU A 70 -21.22 -12.99 6.72
C LEU A 70 -21.11 -14.39 7.33
N THR A 71 -22.24 -15.08 7.53
CA THR A 71 -22.27 -16.44 8.09
C THR A 71 -21.69 -17.45 7.09
N GLU A 72 -22.14 -17.42 5.83
CA GLU A 72 -21.61 -18.30 4.78
C GLU A 72 -20.12 -18.04 4.53
N PHE A 73 -19.71 -16.78 4.53
CA PHE A 73 -18.31 -16.43 4.37
C PHE A 73 -17.44 -16.93 5.54
N ALA A 74 -17.95 -16.87 6.78
CA ALA A 74 -17.26 -17.41 7.94
C ALA A 74 -17.09 -18.94 7.85
N ASN A 75 -18.14 -19.64 7.40
CA ASN A 75 -18.12 -21.08 7.17
C ASN A 75 -17.08 -21.47 6.11
N ASN A 76 -17.02 -20.74 4.98
CA ASN A 76 -16.04 -20.98 3.92
C ASN A 76 -14.58 -20.80 4.39
N LEU A 77 -14.35 -19.94 5.38
CA LEU A 77 -13.04 -19.72 5.98
C LEU A 77 -12.76 -20.62 7.19
N ASN A 78 -13.70 -21.47 7.60
CA ASN A 78 -13.66 -22.29 8.80
C ASN A 78 -13.29 -21.49 10.07
N ILE A 79 -13.92 -20.31 10.23
CA ILE A 79 -13.77 -19.45 11.41
C ILE A 79 -15.13 -19.04 11.95
N SER A 80 -15.18 -18.55 13.19
CA SER A 80 -16.43 -18.04 13.75
C SER A 80 -16.88 -16.75 13.03
N LYS A 81 -18.20 -16.56 12.95
CA LYS A 81 -18.81 -15.32 12.43
C LYS A 81 -18.31 -14.08 13.17
N SER A 82 -18.09 -14.18 14.48
CA SER A 82 -17.56 -13.08 15.30
C SER A 82 -16.11 -12.74 14.95
N ALA A 83 -15.25 -13.75 14.78
CA ALA A 83 -13.86 -13.55 14.37
C ALA A 83 -13.75 -12.90 12.98
N LEU A 84 -14.59 -13.33 12.03
CA LEU A 84 -14.63 -12.73 10.70
C LEU A 84 -15.13 -11.26 10.76
N SER A 85 -16.20 -10.99 11.53
CA SER A 85 -16.72 -9.64 11.73
C SER A 85 -15.66 -8.69 12.30
N GLU A 86 -14.97 -9.13 13.34
CA GLU A 86 -13.90 -8.35 13.98
C GLU A 86 -12.72 -8.10 13.03
N THR A 87 -12.36 -9.11 12.23
CA THR A 87 -11.29 -8.99 11.24
C THR A 87 -11.65 -8.02 10.12
N LEU A 88 -12.88 -8.08 9.61
CA LEU A 88 -13.39 -7.10 8.64
C LEU A 88 -13.42 -5.68 9.22
N ARG A 89 -13.83 -5.49 10.47
CA ARG A 89 -13.78 -4.19 11.15
C ARG A 89 -12.35 -3.64 11.24
N ARG A 90 -11.36 -4.49 11.58
CA ARG A 90 -9.94 -4.11 11.58
C ARG A 90 -9.45 -3.70 10.19
N ILE A 91 -9.85 -4.44 9.16
CA ILE A 91 -9.53 -4.12 7.76
C ILE A 91 -10.08 -2.73 7.40
N PHE A 92 -11.38 -2.50 7.61
CA PHE A 92 -11.99 -1.20 7.27
C PHE A 92 -11.41 -0.05 8.05
N LYS A 93 -11.11 -0.23 9.35
CA LYS A 93 -10.44 0.82 10.13
C LYS A 93 -9.13 1.25 9.47
N ARG A 94 -8.28 0.28 9.08
CA ARG A 94 -7.00 0.59 8.43
C ARG A 94 -7.19 1.25 7.06
N LEU A 95 -8.14 0.78 6.25
CA LEU A 95 -8.45 1.39 4.95
C LEU A 95 -8.94 2.84 5.12
N SER A 96 -9.86 3.08 6.07
CA SER A 96 -10.37 4.42 6.39
C SER A 96 -9.28 5.34 6.91
N ASP A 97 -8.45 4.88 7.86
CA ASP A 97 -7.33 5.66 8.40
C ASP A 97 -6.34 6.05 7.29
N ASN A 98 -6.07 5.16 6.35
CA ASN A 98 -5.19 5.45 5.22
C ASN A 98 -5.82 6.44 4.24
N TYR A 99 -7.08 6.23 3.84
CA TYR A 99 -7.79 7.13 2.94
C TYR A 99 -7.92 8.56 3.52
N LEU A 100 -8.23 8.69 4.81
CA LEU A 100 -8.33 9.99 5.48
C LEU A 100 -6.97 10.67 5.66
N LYS A 101 -5.88 9.91 5.81
CA LYS A 101 -4.52 10.48 5.87
C LYS A 101 -3.98 10.92 4.51
N SER A 102 -4.39 10.26 3.43
CA SER A 102 -3.94 10.58 2.07
C SER A 102 -4.68 11.78 1.45
N ASN A 103 -5.83 12.18 2.02
CA ASN A 103 -6.64 13.29 1.55
C ASN A 103 -6.55 14.56 2.43
N ASN A 104 -5.61 14.58 3.38
CA ASN A 104 -5.20 15.75 4.16
C ASN A 104 -3.74 16.07 3.83
#